data_AF-A0A0D3D7N3-F1
#
_entry.id   AF-A0A0D3D7N3-F1
#
_cell.length_a   1.000
_cell.length_b   1.000
_cell.length_c   1.000
_cell.angle_alpha   90.00
_cell.angle_beta   90.00
_cell.angle_gamma   90.00
#
_symmetry.space_group_name_H-M   'P 1'
#
loop_
_entity.id
_entity.type
_entity.pdbx_description
1 polymer ?
#
loop_
_entity_poly.entity_id
_entity_poly.type
_entity_poly.pdbx_seq_one_letter_code
_entity_poly.pdbx_strand_id
1 'polypeptide(L)'
;MLSRQLKTKKKHETWFRFAGKPVRFSIREFAIVTGLPCGKFPQKSKMKLKAKIAEQPYWPCLFGKVEVATVSSVIKMLYRKTVNRDIRIGYACLALLESVLLPTSLNMKISRDHVEAIKDLDAFFRFLGDE
;
A
#
# COMPACT_ATOMS: atom_id res chain seq x y z
N MET A 1 -15.05 -1.51 6.15
CA MET A 1 -14.61 -2.80 5.55
C MET A 1 -15.77 -3.44 4.82
N LEU A 2 -15.58 -3.93 3.59
CA LEU A 2 -16.58 -4.71 2.85
C LEU A 2 -16.81 -6.03 3.60
N SER A 3 -17.84 -6.05 4.45
CA SER A 3 -18.25 -7.27 5.15
C SER A 3 -18.86 -8.24 4.14
N ARG A 4 -18.62 -9.55 4.31
CA ARG A 4 -19.17 -10.65 3.48
C ARG A 4 -18.55 -10.79 2.09
N GLN A 5 -17.22 -10.90 2.02
CA GLN A 5 -16.54 -11.32 0.80
C GLN A 5 -16.81 -12.80 0.48
N LEU A 6 -17.20 -13.11 -0.76
CA LEU A 6 -17.28 -14.45 -1.30
C LEU A 6 -15.89 -14.87 -1.81
N LYS A 7 -15.39 -16.02 -1.36
CA LYS A 7 -14.17 -16.61 -1.93
C LYS A 7 -14.47 -17.11 -3.34
N THR A 8 -13.75 -16.61 -4.34
CA THR A 8 -13.90 -17.05 -5.73
C THR A 8 -12.57 -17.56 -6.29
N LYS A 9 -12.63 -18.34 -7.38
CA LYS A 9 -11.44 -18.82 -8.11
C LYS A 9 -10.74 -17.71 -8.92
N LYS A 10 -11.36 -16.53 -9.08
CA LYS A 10 -10.83 -15.42 -9.88
C LYS A 10 -10.02 -14.47 -9.01
N LYS A 11 -8.72 -14.37 -9.31
CA LYS A 11 -7.73 -13.67 -8.47
C LYS A 11 -7.91 -12.15 -8.37
N HIS A 12 -8.52 -11.51 -9.37
CA HIS A 12 -8.67 -10.05 -9.47
C HIS A 12 -10.11 -9.56 -9.34
N GLU A 13 -10.99 -10.41 -8.79
CA GLU A 13 -12.38 -10.06 -8.52
C GLU A 13 -12.69 -10.33 -7.05
N THR A 14 -13.16 -9.29 -6.36
CA THR A 14 -13.78 -9.43 -5.05
C THR A 14 -15.29 -9.47 -5.23
N TRP A 15 -15.92 -10.46 -4.63
CA TRP A 15 -17.37 -10.57 -4.63
C TRP A 15 -17.88 -10.30 -3.22
N PHE A 16 -18.93 -9.52 -3.07
CA PHE A 16 -19.56 -9.30 -1.76
C PHE A 16 -21.08 -9.33 -1.88
N ARG A 17 -21.77 -9.69 -0.79
CA ARG A 17 -23.23 -9.77 -0.77
C ARG A 17 -23.81 -8.44 -0.32
N PHE A 18 -24.61 -7.79 -1.17
CA PHE A 18 -25.31 -6.54 -0.88
C PHE A 18 -26.81 -6.71 -1.13
N ALA A 19 -27.65 -6.38 -0.15
CA ALA A 19 -29.10 -6.58 -0.20
C ALA A 19 -29.51 -7.99 -0.69
N GLY A 20 -28.80 -9.02 -0.22
CA GLY A 20 -29.03 -10.42 -0.60
C GLY A 20 -28.46 -10.85 -1.96
N LYS A 21 -28.05 -9.90 -2.82
CA LYS A 21 -27.51 -10.15 -4.16
C LYS A 21 -25.98 -10.13 -4.16
N PRO A 22 -25.31 -10.99 -4.96
CA PRO A 22 -23.86 -10.94 -5.13
C PRO A 22 -23.50 -9.76 -6.03
N VAL A 23 -22.58 -8.92 -5.56
CA VAL A 23 -22.01 -7.78 -6.30
C VAL A 23 -20.55 -8.08 -6.58
N ARG A 24 -20.14 -7.85 -7.83
CA ARG A 24 -18.77 -8.00 -8.29
C ARG A 24 -18.05 -6.66 -8.22
N PHE A 25 -16.83 -6.67 -7.68
CA PHE A 25 -15.90 -5.56 -7.72
C PHE A 25 -14.55 -6.07 -8.20
N SER A 26 -14.16 -5.67 -9.41
CA SER A 26 -12.93 -6.05 -10.07
C SER A 26 -11.95 -4.89 -10.12
N ILE A 27 -10.75 -5.17 -10.63
CA ILE A 27 -9.71 -4.16 -10.85
C ILE A 27 -10.19 -3.00 -11.74
N ARG A 28 -11.15 -3.24 -12.64
CA ARG A 28 -11.75 -2.19 -13.48
C ARG A 28 -12.56 -1.20 -12.67
N GLU A 29 -13.46 -1.67 -11.79
CA GLU A 29 -14.23 -0.78 -10.92
C GLU A 29 -13.29 -0.02 -9.95
N PHE A 30 -12.24 -0.67 -9.46
CA PHE A 30 -11.24 -0.02 -8.62
C PHE A 30 -10.52 1.12 -9.37
N ALA A 31 -10.08 0.90 -10.61
CA ALA A 31 -9.45 1.94 -11.42
C ALA A 31 -10.40 3.14 -11.66
N ILE A 32 -11.68 2.87 -11.95
CA ILE A 32 -12.69 3.93 -12.15
C ILE A 32 -12.91 4.75 -10.87
N VAL A 33 -13.02 4.10 -9.71
CA VAL A 33 -13.30 4.77 -8.44
C VAL A 33 -12.09 5.55 -7.91
N THR A 34 -10.90 4.98 -8.04
CA THR A 34 -9.66 5.58 -7.51
C THR A 34 -8.96 6.52 -8.49
N GLY A 35 -9.27 6.40 -9.79
CA GLY A 35 -8.52 7.06 -10.85
C GLY A 35 -7.10 6.51 -11.04
N LEU A 36 -6.74 5.41 -10.35
CA LEU A 36 -5.39 4.86 -10.42
C LEU A 36 -5.22 3.95 -11.64
N PRO A 37 -4.06 4.01 -12.32
CA PRO A 37 -3.72 3.08 -13.38
C PRO A 37 -3.57 1.68 -12.79
N CYS A 38 -4.44 0.76 -13.20
CA CYS A 38 -4.46 -0.62 -12.71
C CYS A 38 -4.06 -1.63 -13.80
N GLY A 39 -3.09 -1.24 -14.62
CA GLY A 39 -2.54 -2.05 -15.71
C GLY A 39 -1.70 -3.24 -15.23
N LYS A 40 -0.99 -3.88 -16.16
CA LYS A 40 -0.08 -4.98 -15.80
C LYS A 40 1.06 -4.43 -14.97
N PHE A 41 1.23 -4.93 -13.74
CA PHE A 41 2.41 -4.64 -12.94
C PHE A 41 3.67 -4.91 -13.78
N PRO A 42 4.64 -3.98 -13.84
CA PRO A 42 5.83 -4.15 -14.65
C PRO A 42 6.49 -5.48 -14.27
N GLN A 43 6.74 -6.35 -15.26
CA GLN A 43 7.42 -7.62 -15.04
C GLN A 43 8.66 -7.36 -14.19
N LYS A 44 8.87 -8.19 -13.16
CA LYS A 44 9.89 -8.08 -12.10
C LYS A 44 11.34 -7.85 -12.60
N SER A 45 11.57 -7.84 -13.91
CA SER A 45 12.84 -7.50 -14.56
C SER A 45 13.16 -6.00 -14.60
N LYS A 46 12.19 -5.10 -14.40
CA LYS A 46 12.45 -3.63 -14.31
C LYS A 46 12.47 -3.08 -12.89
N MET A 47 11.78 -3.71 -11.93
CA MET A 47 12.18 -3.63 -10.52
C MET A 47 13.37 -4.56 -10.30
N LYS A 48 14.48 -4.24 -10.96
CA LYS A 48 15.77 -4.57 -10.39
C LYS A 48 15.85 -3.80 -9.09
N LEU A 49 15.36 -4.41 -8.00
CA LEU A 49 16.01 -4.39 -6.70
C LEU A 49 17.42 -5.01 -6.90
N LYS A 50 18.22 -4.40 -7.75
CA LYS A 50 19.65 -4.61 -7.93
C LYS A 50 20.34 -3.34 -7.47
N ALA A 51 20.16 -3.04 -6.19
CA ALA A 51 21.28 -2.58 -5.40
C ALA A 51 21.48 -3.65 -4.32
N LYS A 52 22.46 -4.50 -4.60
CA LYS A 52 23.26 -5.34 -3.70
C LYS A 52 22.91 -5.23 -2.21
N ILE A 53 22.68 -6.38 -1.56
CA ILE A 53 23.12 -6.92 -0.25
C ILE A 53 23.97 -6.00 0.69
N ALA A 54 23.81 -4.69 0.68
CA ALA A 54 24.60 -3.71 1.43
C ALA A 54 23.81 -2.45 1.82
N GLU A 55 22.63 -2.21 1.25
CA GLU A 55 21.79 -1.09 1.68
C GLU A 55 20.98 -1.49 2.92
N GLN A 56 21.11 -0.69 3.99
CA GLN A 56 20.33 -0.90 5.20
C GLN A 56 18.83 -0.89 4.87
N PRO A 57 18.03 -1.78 5.48
CA PRO A 57 16.58 -1.78 5.29
C PRO A 57 16.02 -0.39 5.63
N TYR A 58 15.04 0.08 4.85
CA TYR A 58 14.48 1.42 5.07
C TYR A 58 13.60 1.47 6.32
N TRP A 59 13.15 0.31 6.80
CA TRP A 59 12.33 0.19 7.99
C TRP A 59 12.95 0.85 9.25
N PRO A 60 14.20 0.54 9.66
CA PRO A 60 14.87 1.28 10.73
C PRO A 60 14.95 2.79 10.56
N CYS A 61 14.99 3.31 9.33
CA CYS A 61 15.01 4.75 9.08
C CYS A 61 13.67 5.41 9.47
N LEU A 62 12.56 4.70 9.29
CA LEU A 62 11.22 5.20 9.61
C LEU A 62 10.75 4.85 11.03
N PHE A 63 11.10 3.67 11.54
CA PHE A 63 10.53 3.12 12.77
C PHE A 63 11.58 2.78 13.83
N GLY A 64 12.87 2.98 13.54
CA GLY A 64 13.95 2.61 14.45
C GLY A 64 13.93 1.12 14.76
N LYS A 65 13.87 0.79 16.06
CA LYS A 65 13.86 -0.59 16.56
C LYS A 65 12.46 -1.21 16.68
N VAL A 66 11.41 -0.49 16.29
CA VAL A 66 10.03 -1.00 16.39
C VAL A 66 9.82 -2.10 15.35
N GLU A 67 9.48 -3.31 15.78
CA GLU A 67 9.30 -4.45 14.85
C GLU A 67 7.97 -4.42 14.09
N VAL A 68 6.94 -3.83 14.69
CA VAL A 68 5.57 -3.77 14.14
C VAL A 68 5.02 -2.36 14.27
N ALA A 69 4.68 -1.75 13.13
CA ALA A 69 3.97 -0.49 13.07
C ALA A 69 2.52 -0.71 12.59
N THR A 70 1.60 0.12 13.08
CA THR A 70 0.20 0.17 12.65
C THR A 70 -0.11 1.50 11.97
N VAL A 71 -1.14 1.55 11.11
CA VAL A 71 -1.64 2.80 10.53
C VAL A 71 -1.89 3.85 11.61
N SER A 72 -2.53 3.48 12.74
CA SER A 72 -2.77 4.38 13.86
C SER A 72 -1.48 4.96 14.43
N SER A 73 -0.41 4.17 14.53
CA SER A 73 0.90 4.65 14.99
C SER A 73 1.54 5.62 13.97
N VAL A 74 1.45 5.31 12.67
CA VAL A 74 1.95 6.17 11.59
C VAL A 74 1.21 7.51 11.56
N ILE A 75 -0.11 7.50 11.72
CA ILE A 75 -0.92 8.73 11.81
C ILE A 75 -0.48 9.58 13.01
N LYS A 76 -0.24 8.96 14.18
CA LYS A 76 0.30 9.69 15.35
C LYS A 76 1.68 10.29 15.07
N MET A 77 2.52 9.60 14.29
CA MET A 77 3.85 10.11 13.88
C MET A 77 3.73 11.28 12.90
N LEU A 78 2.76 11.28 11.98
CA LEU A 78 2.50 12.39 11.05
C LEU A 78 2.25 13.72 11.77
N TYR A 79 1.49 13.69 12.88
CA TYR A 79 1.18 14.89 13.67
C TYR A 79 2.39 15.45 14.43
N ARG A 80 3.51 14.73 14.52
CA ARG A 80 4.71 15.23 15.20
C ARG A 80 5.42 16.27 14.32
N LYS A 81 5.58 17.47 14.86
CA LYS A 81 6.26 18.59 14.18
C LYS A 81 7.74 18.34 13.91
N THR A 82 8.38 17.46 14.70
CA THR A 82 9.81 17.11 14.60
C THR A 82 10.17 16.22 13.42
N VAL A 83 9.17 15.70 12.68
CA VAL A 83 9.41 14.84 11.53
C VAL A 83 9.72 15.67 10.30
N ASN A 84 10.83 15.35 9.62
CA ASN A 84 11.25 15.98 8.37
C ASN A 84 10.24 15.75 7.24
N ARG A 85 10.26 16.63 6.23
CA ARG A 85 9.30 16.61 5.11
C ARG A 85 9.26 15.26 4.39
N ASP A 86 10.40 14.68 4.05
CA ASP A 86 10.47 13.45 3.24
C ASP A 86 9.93 12.24 4.01
N ILE A 87 10.32 12.10 5.28
CA ILE A 87 9.79 11.06 6.17
C ILE A 87 8.28 11.24 6.38
N ARG A 88 7.80 12.49 6.50
CA ARG A 88 6.38 12.80 6.63
C ARG A 88 5.59 12.39 5.39
N ILE A 89 6.14 12.60 4.18
CA ILE A 89 5.52 12.11 2.94
C ILE A 89 5.48 10.58 2.95
N GLY A 90 6.57 9.90 3.34
CA GLY A 90 6.60 8.44 3.47
C GLY A 90 5.51 7.90 4.40
N TYR A 91 5.34 8.49 5.59
CA TYR A 91 4.26 8.12 6.50
C TYR A 91 2.86 8.37 5.91
N ALA A 92 2.66 9.46 5.17
CA ALA A 92 1.37 9.76 4.54
C ALA A 92 1.05 8.72 3.46
N CYS A 93 2.03 8.36 2.63
CA CYS A 93 1.92 7.30 1.63
C CYS A 93 1.56 5.96 2.29
N LEU A 94 2.26 5.56 3.35
CA LEU A 94 1.97 4.32 4.08
C LEU A 94 0.58 4.31 4.70
N ALA A 95 0.17 5.43 5.32
CA ALA A 95 -1.15 5.55 5.89
C ALA A 95 -2.23 5.41 4.82
N LEU A 96 -2.11 6.09 3.68
CA LEU A 96 -3.06 5.99 2.57
C LEU A 96 -3.06 4.59 1.94
N LEU A 97 -1.87 4.03 1.72
CA LEU A 97 -1.72 2.71 1.10
C LEU A 97 -2.36 1.62 1.94
N GLU A 98 -2.13 1.59 3.25
CA GLU A 98 -2.62 0.51 4.14
C GLU A 98 -4.03 0.75 4.68
N SER A 99 -4.52 1.99 4.69
CA SER A 99 -5.86 2.29 5.23
C SER A 99 -6.93 2.49 4.17
N VAL A 100 -6.55 3.00 2.99
CA VAL A 100 -7.48 3.36 1.92
C VAL A 100 -7.36 2.40 0.74
N LEU A 101 -6.14 2.23 0.22
CA LEU A 101 -5.95 1.52 -1.06
C LEU A 101 -5.91 0.00 -0.89
N LEU A 102 -5.15 -0.49 0.07
CA LEU A 102 -4.87 -1.92 0.29
C LEU A 102 -4.98 -2.29 1.77
N PRO A 103 -6.16 -2.17 2.40
CA PRO A 103 -6.37 -2.67 3.75
C PRO A 103 -6.19 -4.18 3.80
N THR A 104 -4.97 -4.62 4.12
CA THR A 104 -4.53 -6.03 4.10
C THR A 104 -4.88 -6.79 5.37
N SER A 105 -5.17 -6.10 6.48
CA SER A 105 -5.53 -6.73 7.75
C SER A 105 -6.49 -5.88 8.57
N LEU A 106 -7.33 -6.53 9.38
CA LEU A 106 -8.18 -5.89 10.39
C LEU A 106 -7.37 -5.03 11.37
N ASN A 107 -6.12 -5.43 11.61
CA ASN A 107 -5.20 -4.76 12.53
C ASN A 107 -4.43 -3.60 11.87
N MET A 108 -4.60 -3.40 10.55
CA MET A 108 -3.97 -2.33 9.76
C MET A 108 -2.46 -2.19 10.04
N LYS A 109 -1.76 -3.33 10.05
CA LYS A 109 -0.30 -3.37 10.20
C LYS A 109 0.36 -2.86 8.93
N ILE A 110 1.43 -2.11 9.08
CA ILE A 110 2.25 -1.64 7.95
C ILE A 110 3.07 -2.80 7.41
N SER A 111 2.95 -3.07 6.11
CA SER A 111 3.75 -4.07 5.41
C SER A 111 5.20 -3.60 5.22
N ARG A 112 6.16 -4.52 5.42
CA ARG A 112 7.58 -4.24 5.16
C ARG A 112 7.85 -4.00 3.68
N ASP A 113 7.17 -4.74 2.80
CA ASP A 113 7.34 -4.59 1.35
C ASP A 113 6.90 -3.20 0.89
N HIS A 114 5.83 -2.66 1.49
CA HIS A 114 5.35 -1.31 1.19
C HIS A 114 6.32 -0.24 1.70
N VAL A 115 6.95 -0.47 2.85
CA VAL A 115 8.00 0.41 3.38
C VAL A 115 9.21 0.46 2.46
N GLU A 116 9.66 -0.68 1.95
CA GLU A 116 10.77 -0.69 0.99
C GLU A 116 10.37 -0.05 -0.35
N ALA A 117 9.11 -0.21 -0.79
CA ALA A 117 8.63 0.42 -2.02
C ALA A 117 8.64 1.96 -1.95
N ILE A 118 8.33 2.57 -0.80
CA ILE A 118 8.33 4.03 -0.64
C ILE A 118 9.72 4.63 -0.44
N LYS A 119 10.78 3.81 -0.35
CA LYS A 119 12.16 4.30 -0.26
C LYS A 119 12.51 5.16 -1.47
N ASP A 120 12.04 4.75 -2.64
CA ASP A 120 12.11 5.52 -3.88
C ASP A 120 10.70 6.04 -4.21
N LEU A 121 10.39 7.22 -3.68
CA LEU A 121 9.08 7.86 -3.88
C LEU A 121 8.81 8.17 -5.35
N ASP A 122 9.84 8.49 -6.14
CA ASP A 122 9.67 8.77 -7.57
C ASP A 122 9.28 7.50 -8.33
N ALA A 123 9.95 6.38 -8.07
CA ALA A 123 9.55 5.09 -8.65
C ALA A 123 8.17 4.64 -8.15
N PHE A 124 7.86 4.86 -6.88
CA PHE A 124 6.56 4.56 -6.29
C PHE A 124 5.43 5.38 -6.93
N PHE A 125 5.64 6.68 -7.15
CA PHE A 125 4.64 7.53 -7.78
C PHE A 125 4.54 7.34 -9.28
N ARG A 126 5.64 7.03 -10.00
CA ARG A 126 5.56 6.61 -11.41
C ARG A 126 4.69 5.36 -11.56
N PHE A 127 4.79 4.41 -10.64
CA PHE A 127 3.89 3.26 -10.63
C PHE A 127 2.41 3.65 -10.44
N LEU A 128 2.13 4.72 -9.69
CA LEU A 128 0.77 5.23 -9.48
C LEU A 128 0.31 6.23 -10.55
N GLY A 129 1.21 6.79 -11.37
CA GLY A 129 0.95 7.93 -12.25
C GLY A 129 1.14 7.65 -13.75
N ASP A 130 1.87 6.61 -14.13
CA ASP A 130 2.09 6.26 -15.55
C ASP A 130 1.11 5.16 -16.01
N GLU A 131 -0.09 5.57 -16.45
CA GLU A 131 -0.74 5.25 -17.75
C GLU A 131 -2.17 5.80 -17.83
#